data_AF-A0A9W8ZY80-F1
#
_entry.id   AF-A0A9W8ZY80-F1
#
_cell.length_a   1.000
_cell.length_b   1.000
_cell.length_c   1.000
_cell.angle_alpha   90.00
_cell.angle_beta   90.00
_cell.angle_gamma   90.00
#
_symmetry.space_group_name_H-M   'P 1'
#
loop_
_entity.id
_entity.type
_entity.pdbx_description
1 polymer ?
#
loop_
_entity_poly.entity_id
_entity_poly.type
_entity_poly.pdbx_seq_one_letter_code
_entity_poly.pdbx_strand_id
1 'polypeptide(L)'
;MGCTSDLLYPGVAGDITYHLSSDTDHRGYTSSAPSSSTTYSYDETTTPVTGYVPTTFNELTSHSHASTDYDLHQRIAELEELHQRDVEQIRALQAQLSAFVPDSRAPPTSAPPDPSAVARTNARIKVYCSLNRAGNALCAWHDPRRERRVYPPRQAPPNTLNCGCTYEQALFEESLSRHKVGSYLPGSEFVRMDPALRNPLLRLLQERYGYRDGDFERDPFTGEWIPENGHEEGPEYWERLSVSGVNPRRARGEQHNKTLV
;
A
#
# COMPACT_ATOMS: atom_id res chain seq x y z
N MET A 1 22.78 -36.29 -18.96
CA MET A 1 22.11 -36.45 -17.65
C MET A 1 20.84 -35.62 -17.71
N GLY A 2 19.68 -36.26 -17.64
CA GLY A 2 18.39 -35.58 -17.70
C GLY A 2 17.53 -36.04 -16.53
N CYS A 3 16.90 -35.09 -15.86
CA CYS A 3 15.93 -35.33 -14.79
C CYS A 3 14.72 -34.44 -15.06
N THR A 4 13.70 -34.97 -15.71
CA THR A 4 12.36 -34.39 -15.75
C THR A 4 11.54 -35.01 -14.63
N SER A 5 10.99 -34.19 -13.75
CA SER A 5 10.15 -34.64 -12.63
C SER A 5 8.70 -34.26 -12.92
N ASP A 6 7.99 -35.17 -13.59
CA ASP A 6 6.54 -35.08 -13.74
C ASP A 6 5.86 -35.42 -12.40
N LEU A 7 5.12 -34.47 -11.84
CA LEU A 7 4.22 -34.71 -10.71
C LEU A 7 2.77 -34.64 -11.20
N LEU A 8 2.24 -35.81 -11.60
CA LEU A 8 0.80 -35.98 -11.81
C LEU A 8 0.07 -35.82 -10.47
N TYR A 9 -0.89 -34.90 -10.41
CA TYR A 9 -1.92 -34.87 -9.38
C TYR A 9 -3.22 -35.50 -9.93
N PRO A 10 -3.88 -36.43 -9.22
CA PRO A 10 -5.11 -37.03 -9.68
C PRO A 10 -6.27 -36.02 -9.62
N GLY A 11 -7.01 -35.89 -10.72
CA GLY A 11 -8.15 -34.99 -10.81
C GLY A 11 -9.39 -35.51 -10.07
N VAL A 12 -10.13 -34.60 -9.44
CA VAL A 12 -11.49 -34.85 -8.94
C VAL A 12 -12.46 -34.27 -9.97
N ALA A 13 -13.07 -35.15 -10.77
CA ALA A 13 -14.14 -34.76 -11.67
C ALA A 13 -15.43 -34.52 -10.86
N GLY A 14 -15.88 -33.27 -10.84
CA GLY A 14 -17.17 -32.87 -10.27
C GLY A 14 -17.99 -32.13 -11.30
N ASP A 15 -18.93 -32.82 -11.94
CA ASP A 15 -19.94 -32.19 -12.80
C ASP A 15 -20.86 -31.32 -11.92
N ILE A 16 -20.75 -29.99 -12.08
CA ILE A 16 -21.70 -29.04 -11.50
C ILE A 16 -22.52 -28.46 -12.66
N THR A 17 -23.68 -29.08 -12.90
CA THR A 17 -24.71 -28.58 -13.81
C THR A 17 -25.43 -27.38 -13.18
N TYR A 18 -25.09 -26.17 -13.64
CA TYR A 18 -25.84 -24.98 -13.29
C TYR A 18 -27.14 -24.91 -14.10
N HIS A 19 -28.27 -25.03 -13.42
CA HIS A 19 -29.57 -24.67 -14.01
C HIS A 19 -29.61 -23.17 -14.28
N LEU A 20 -29.76 -22.77 -15.54
CA LEU A 20 -30.21 -21.42 -15.88
C LEU A 20 -31.69 -21.29 -15.53
N SER A 21 -32.01 -20.51 -14.51
CA SER A 21 -33.35 -19.97 -14.32
C SER A 21 -33.47 -18.65 -15.06
N SER A 22 -34.32 -18.65 -16.09
CA SER A 22 -34.68 -17.47 -16.87
C SER A 22 -35.70 -16.58 -16.15
N ASP A 23 -35.67 -15.30 -16.52
CA ASP A 23 -36.72 -14.27 -16.38
C ASP A 23 -37.27 -13.94 -14.98
N THR A 24 -37.00 -12.70 -14.54
CA THR A 24 -38.08 -11.87 -13.97
C THR A 24 -37.84 -10.39 -14.26
N ASP A 25 -38.68 -9.80 -15.12
CA ASP A 25 -38.82 -8.34 -15.26
C ASP A 25 -39.22 -7.72 -13.92
N HIS A 26 -38.50 -6.71 -13.43
CA HIS A 26 -39.04 -5.78 -12.44
C HIS A 26 -38.72 -4.31 -12.78
N ARG A 27 -39.81 -3.57 -13.05
CA ARG A 27 -39.81 -2.12 -13.26
C ARG A 27 -39.51 -1.36 -11.98
N GLY A 28 -38.69 -0.32 -12.12
CA GLY A 28 -38.86 1.00 -11.50
C GLY A 28 -39.09 1.09 -9.98
N TYR A 29 -38.08 1.58 -9.27
CA TYR A 29 -38.29 2.35 -8.03
C TYR A 29 -37.61 3.72 -8.12
N THR A 30 -38.33 4.71 -7.59
CA THR A 30 -37.98 6.13 -7.59
C THR A 30 -37.05 6.50 -6.44
N SER A 31 -36.38 7.64 -6.58
CA SER A 31 -35.46 8.20 -5.60
C SER A 31 -36.10 8.45 -4.23
N SER A 32 -35.35 8.19 -3.16
CA SER A 32 -35.32 9.02 -1.94
C SER A 32 -34.07 8.73 -1.11
N ALA A 33 -33.49 9.80 -0.58
CA ALA A 33 -32.39 9.84 0.38
C ALA A 33 -32.53 11.16 1.16
N PRO A 34 -31.72 11.41 2.20
CA PRO A 34 -31.39 10.55 3.33
C PRO A 34 -31.65 11.29 4.67
N SER A 35 -31.58 10.59 5.82
CA SER A 35 -30.99 11.14 7.07
C SER A 35 -31.23 10.23 8.27
N SER A 36 -30.18 9.94 9.04
CA SER A 36 -30.22 9.94 10.52
C SER A 36 -28.78 9.88 11.04
N SER A 37 -28.40 10.91 11.77
CA SER A 37 -27.09 11.04 12.42
C SER A 37 -27.19 10.49 13.84
N THR A 38 -26.36 9.51 14.20
CA THR A 38 -26.31 9.01 15.58
C THR A 38 -25.00 9.45 16.23
N THR A 39 -25.07 10.57 16.94
CA THR A 39 -23.99 11.04 17.81
C THR A 39 -24.05 10.27 19.12
N TYR A 40 -23.01 9.51 19.45
CA TYR A 40 -22.84 8.95 20.80
C TYR A 40 -21.81 9.78 21.56
N SER A 41 -22.26 10.36 22.67
CA SER A 41 -21.40 11.08 23.61
C SER A 41 -20.70 10.08 24.52
N TYR A 42 -19.41 10.33 24.77
CA TYR A 42 -18.70 9.75 25.91
C TYR A 42 -19.14 10.50 27.16
N ASP A 43 -19.30 9.80 28.28
CA ASP A 43 -19.42 10.42 29.58
C ASP A 43 -18.43 9.76 30.53
N GLU A 44 -17.58 10.57 31.12
CA GLU A 44 -16.43 10.18 31.93
C GLU A 44 -16.68 10.73 33.33
N THR A 45 -17.03 9.88 34.30
CA THR A 45 -17.27 10.34 35.67
C THR A 45 -16.59 9.47 36.71
N THR A 46 -15.57 10.07 37.32
CA THR A 46 -14.83 9.58 38.47
C THR A 46 -15.68 9.62 39.74
N THR A 47 -15.65 8.57 40.57
CA THR A 47 -15.74 8.72 42.04
C THR A 47 -15.02 7.57 42.75
N PRO A 48 -14.27 7.85 43.84
CA PRO A 48 -13.61 6.82 44.63
C PRO A 48 -14.53 6.26 45.72
N VAL A 49 -14.45 4.96 46.00
CA VAL A 49 -15.08 4.35 47.19
C VAL A 49 -14.01 3.77 48.10
N THR A 50 -13.76 4.48 49.20
CA THR A 50 -12.93 4.01 50.31
C THR A 50 -13.68 2.92 51.09
N GLY A 51 -13.12 1.71 51.14
CA GLY A 51 -13.68 0.58 51.89
C GLY A 51 -12.61 -0.12 52.72
N TYR A 52 -12.36 0.38 53.93
CA TYR A 52 -11.52 -0.33 54.92
C TYR A 52 -12.28 -1.54 55.48
N VAL A 53 -11.69 -2.73 55.37
CA VAL A 53 -12.04 -3.90 56.21
C VAL A 53 -10.74 -4.46 56.79
N PRO A 54 -10.53 -4.37 58.11
CA PRO A 54 -9.37 -4.99 58.76
C PRO A 54 -9.67 -6.46 59.06
N THR A 55 -9.11 -7.38 58.27
CA THR A 55 -9.13 -8.81 58.62
C THR A 55 -7.79 -9.21 59.23
N THR A 56 -7.88 -9.82 60.40
CA THR A 56 -6.80 -10.14 61.33
C THR A 56 -5.92 -11.31 60.93
N PHE A 57 -4.64 -11.20 61.29
CA PHE A 57 -3.69 -12.27 61.63
C PHE A 57 -3.51 -13.47 60.68
N ASN A 58 -2.32 -13.52 60.06
CA ASN A 58 -1.57 -14.77 59.92
C ASN A 58 -0.05 -14.48 59.94
N GLU A 59 0.47 -14.09 61.09
CA GLU A 59 1.91 -14.22 61.38
C GLU A 59 2.23 -15.71 61.54
N LEU A 60 3.07 -16.29 60.67
CA LEU A 60 3.97 -17.43 60.94
C LEU A 60 4.77 -17.85 59.69
N THR A 61 5.59 -16.96 59.12
CA THR A 61 6.67 -17.37 58.17
C THR A 61 7.93 -16.49 58.24
N SER A 62 8.15 -15.80 59.36
CA SER A 62 9.41 -15.09 59.61
C SER A 62 10.52 -16.07 59.99
N HIS A 63 11.22 -16.62 58.99
CA HIS A 63 12.65 -17.00 59.06
C HIS A 63 13.25 -17.45 57.71
N SER A 64 12.45 -17.68 56.64
CA SER A 64 12.96 -18.09 55.32
C SER A 64 13.21 -16.95 54.32
N HIS A 65 12.65 -15.75 54.55
CA HIS A 65 12.67 -14.66 53.55
C HIS A 65 13.94 -13.81 53.52
N ALA A 66 14.74 -13.78 54.60
CA ALA A 66 15.94 -12.94 54.67
C ALA A 66 17.04 -13.38 53.69
N SER A 67 17.15 -14.69 53.40
CA SER A 67 18.07 -15.19 52.36
C SER A 67 17.61 -14.75 50.98
N THR A 68 16.34 -14.96 50.65
CA THR A 68 15.80 -14.61 49.33
C THR A 68 15.83 -13.12 49.04
N ASP A 69 15.68 -12.27 50.06
CA ASP A 69 15.73 -10.81 49.91
C ASP A 69 17.17 -10.34 49.61
N TYR A 70 18.17 -10.95 50.24
CA TYR A 70 19.58 -10.73 49.93
C TYR A 70 19.93 -11.23 48.52
N ASP A 71 19.50 -12.44 48.15
CA ASP A 71 19.71 -13.03 46.82
C ASP A 71 19.06 -12.18 45.71
N LEU A 72 17.87 -11.62 45.97
CA LEU A 72 17.16 -10.70 45.07
C LEU A 72 17.90 -9.36 44.93
N HIS A 73 18.36 -8.75 46.03
CA HIS A 73 19.14 -7.51 45.97
C HIS A 73 20.48 -7.70 45.24
N GLN A 74 21.17 -8.83 45.47
CA GLN A 74 22.37 -9.18 44.71
C GLN A 74 22.03 -9.34 43.22
N ARG A 75 20.93 -10.02 42.88
CA ARG A 75 20.53 -10.22 41.49
C ARG A 75 20.10 -8.92 40.78
N ILE A 76 19.49 -7.98 41.50
CA ILE A 76 19.17 -6.64 41.00
C ILE A 76 20.47 -5.89 40.67
N ALA A 77 21.45 -5.88 41.58
CA ALA A 77 22.74 -5.23 41.34
C ALA A 77 23.49 -5.81 40.11
N GLU A 78 23.50 -7.14 39.94
CA GLU A 78 24.05 -7.79 38.73
C GLU A 78 23.34 -7.36 37.44
N LEU A 79 22.00 -7.25 37.47
CA LEU A 79 21.19 -6.85 36.33
C LEU A 79 21.34 -5.36 35.99
N GLU A 80 21.51 -4.50 36.99
CA GLU A 80 21.79 -3.07 36.80
C GLU A 80 23.17 -2.85 36.16
N GLU A 81 24.19 -3.61 36.56
CA GLU A 81 25.52 -3.56 35.95
C GLU A 81 25.51 -4.06 34.50
N LEU A 82 24.80 -5.17 34.23
CA LEU A 82 24.55 -5.67 32.88
C LEU A 82 23.85 -4.61 32.01
N HIS A 83 22.79 -3.98 32.53
CA HIS A 83 22.04 -2.95 31.82
C HIS A 83 22.89 -1.71 31.52
N GLN A 84 23.75 -1.28 32.45
CA GLN A 84 24.68 -0.17 32.20
C GLN A 84 25.64 -0.49 31.05
N ARG A 85 26.24 -1.70 31.03
CA ARG A 85 27.12 -2.15 29.94
C ARG A 85 26.39 -2.23 28.60
N ASP A 86 25.16 -2.74 28.57
CA ASP A 86 24.35 -2.79 27.35
C ASP A 86 23.98 -1.37 26.83
N VAL A 87 23.62 -0.44 27.72
CA VAL A 87 23.32 0.96 27.37
C VAL A 87 24.55 1.67 26.81
N GLU A 88 25.74 1.43 27.38
CA GLU A 88 26.99 1.96 26.86
C GLU A 88 27.36 1.36 25.50
N GLN A 89 27.19 0.05 25.31
CA GLN A 89 27.44 -0.63 24.04
C GLN A 89 26.47 -0.16 22.95
N ILE A 90 25.17 0.00 23.28
CA ILE A 90 24.16 0.57 22.37
C ILE A 90 24.54 2.01 22.00
N ARG A 91 24.94 2.85 22.96
CA ARG A 91 25.39 4.22 22.70
C ARG A 91 26.63 4.26 21.81
N ALA A 92 27.60 3.37 22.04
CA ALA A 92 28.81 3.27 21.23
C ALA A 92 28.51 2.81 19.79
N LEU A 93 27.64 1.82 19.61
CA LEU A 93 27.18 1.38 18.29
C LEU A 93 26.36 2.46 17.58
N GLN A 94 25.49 3.19 18.28
CA GLN A 94 24.77 4.35 17.74
C GLN A 94 25.71 5.49 17.34
N ALA A 95 26.78 5.73 18.10
CA ALA A 95 27.81 6.71 17.74
C ALA A 95 28.62 6.29 16.50
N GLN A 96 28.95 5.00 16.37
CA GLN A 96 29.61 4.45 15.18
C GLN A 96 28.68 4.52 13.95
N LEU A 97 27.42 4.11 14.08
CA LEU A 97 26.44 4.19 13.00
C LEU A 97 26.17 5.64 12.57
N SER A 98 26.05 6.58 13.52
CA SER A 98 25.86 8.01 13.17
C SER A 98 27.12 8.68 12.61
N ALA A 99 28.32 8.14 12.85
CA ALA A 99 29.55 8.55 12.17
C ALA A 99 29.69 7.98 10.73
N PHE A 100 29.04 6.84 10.44
CA PHE A 100 29.07 6.18 9.12
C PHE A 100 27.87 6.50 8.23
N VAL A 101 26.76 7.00 8.79
CA VAL A 101 25.61 7.50 8.01
C VAL A 101 25.86 8.98 7.68
N PRO A 102 26.18 9.35 6.43
CA PRO A 102 26.13 10.76 6.03
C PRO A 102 24.71 11.27 6.25
N ASP A 103 24.59 12.51 6.71
CA ASP A 103 23.38 13.09 7.33
C ASP A 103 22.10 13.00 6.46
N SER A 104 21.41 11.85 6.54
CA SER A 104 20.14 11.58 5.86
C SER A 104 18.93 12.26 6.51
N ARG A 105 19.14 13.21 7.43
CA ARG A 105 18.05 13.94 8.11
C ARG A 105 17.80 15.34 7.54
N ALA A 106 18.61 15.81 6.61
CA ALA A 106 18.18 16.87 5.71
C ALA A 106 17.10 16.29 4.76
N PRO A 107 15.93 16.93 4.59
CA PRO A 107 15.11 16.66 3.40
C PRO A 107 16.02 16.94 2.19
N PRO A 108 16.08 16.05 1.17
CA PRO A 108 17.07 16.18 0.10
C PRO A 108 16.91 17.52 -0.59
N THR A 109 17.86 18.44 -0.31
CA THR A 109 17.95 19.76 -0.93
C THR A 109 17.85 19.56 -2.42
N SER A 110 16.79 20.09 -3.03
CA SER A 110 16.22 19.54 -4.27
C SER A 110 17.25 19.42 -5.39
N ALA A 111 17.87 18.24 -5.50
CA ALA A 111 18.67 17.88 -6.65
C ALA A 111 17.78 18.04 -7.89
N PRO A 112 18.30 18.64 -8.98
CA PRO A 112 17.51 18.83 -10.19
C PRO A 112 16.90 17.48 -10.59
N PRO A 113 15.60 17.44 -10.94
CA PRO A 113 14.91 16.18 -11.17
C PRO A 113 15.64 15.41 -12.28
N ASP A 114 16.01 14.16 -11.99
CA ASP A 114 16.73 13.29 -12.91
C ASP A 114 16.04 13.31 -14.28
N PRO A 115 16.75 13.73 -15.36
CA PRO A 115 16.14 13.86 -16.67
C PRO A 115 15.57 12.53 -17.19
N SER A 116 16.14 11.39 -16.76
CA SER A 116 15.60 10.07 -17.09
C SER A 116 14.25 9.82 -16.39
N ALA A 117 14.12 10.17 -15.11
CA ALA A 117 12.85 10.07 -14.39
C ALA A 117 11.77 10.96 -15.05
N VAL A 118 12.12 12.21 -15.36
CA VAL A 118 11.21 13.15 -16.06
C VAL A 118 10.77 12.62 -17.43
N ALA A 119 11.69 12.05 -18.22
CA ALA A 119 11.36 11.44 -19.51
C ALA A 119 10.40 10.25 -19.34
N ARG A 120 10.67 9.34 -18.39
CA ARG A 120 9.80 8.19 -18.09
C ARG A 120 8.40 8.62 -17.65
N THR A 121 8.28 9.58 -16.74
CA THR A 121 6.99 10.12 -16.30
C THR A 121 6.20 10.72 -17.46
N ASN A 122 6.84 11.52 -18.32
CA ASN A 122 6.21 12.07 -19.51
C ASN A 122 5.76 10.98 -20.50
N ALA A 123 6.53 9.91 -20.66
CA ALA A 123 6.15 8.76 -21.48
C ALA A 123 4.94 8.01 -20.88
N ARG A 124 4.92 7.75 -19.57
CA ARG A 124 3.78 7.14 -18.88
C ARG A 124 2.53 8.03 -18.93
N ILE A 125 2.64 9.36 -18.86
CA ILE A 125 1.51 10.28 -19.09
C ILE A 125 0.92 10.06 -20.49
N LYS A 126 1.74 9.94 -21.54
CA LYS A 126 1.25 9.66 -22.91
C LYS A 126 0.54 8.28 -23.00
N VAL A 127 1.07 7.24 -22.36
CA VAL A 127 0.48 5.89 -22.39
C VAL A 127 -0.82 5.82 -21.58
N TYR A 128 -0.88 6.45 -20.40
CA TYR A 128 -1.92 6.21 -19.40
C TYR A 128 -2.90 7.34 -19.15
N CYS A 129 -2.53 8.57 -19.51
CA CYS A 129 -3.31 9.80 -19.31
C CYS A 129 -3.72 10.46 -20.63
N SER A 130 -3.55 9.79 -21.77
CA SER A 130 -3.93 10.30 -23.09
C SER A 130 -5.45 10.39 -23.29
N LEU A 131 -5.87 11.37 -24.10
CA LEU A 131 -7.26 11.57 -24.50
C LEU A 131 -7.67 10.50 -25.52
N ASN A 132 -8.81 9.85 -25.28
CA ASN A 132 -9.45 9.01 -26.30
C ASN A 132 -10.05 9.83 -27.45
N ARG A 133 -10.54 9.17 -28.52
CA ARG A 133 -11.17 9.83 -29.69
C ARG A 133 -12.32 10.79 -29.31
N ALA A 134 -13.07 10.46 -28.26
CA ALA A 134 -14.15 11.28 -27.73
C ALA A 134 -13.67 12.44 -26.83
N GLY A 135 -12.35 12.65 -26.69
CA GLY A 135 -11.76 13.73 -25.91
C GLY A 135 -11.77 13.50 -24.40
N ASN A 136 -11.75 12.25 -23.93
CA ASN A 136 -11.73 11.93 -22.50
C ASN A 136 -10.45 11.20 -22.13
N ALA A 137 -9.79 11.67 -21.06
CA ALA A 137 -8.70 10.98 -20.38
C ALA A 137 -9.18 10.58 -18.97
N LEU A 138 -9.07 9.30 -18.64
CA LEU A 138 -9.45 8.73 -17.35
C LEU A 138 -8.29 7.86 -16.87
N CYS A 139 -8.02 7.85 -15.55
CA CYS A 139 -7.00 6.99 -14.98
C CYS A 139 -7.37 5.50 -15.17
N ALA A 140 -6.42 4.59 -15.00
CA ALA A 140 -6.66 3.14 -15.14
C ALA A 140 -7.75 2.60 -14.19
N TRP A 141 -8.01 3.33 -13.11
CA TRP A 141 -8.79 2.86 -11.97
C TRP A 141 -10.23 3.38 -11.94
N HIS A 142 -10.53 4.49 -12.61
CA HIS A 142 -11.90 4.94 -12.76
C HIS A 142 -12.56 4.26 -13.96
N ASP A 143 -13.59 3.45 -13.69
CA ASP A 143 -14.42 2.81 -14.70
C ASP A 143 -15.31 3.89 -15.36
N PRO A 144 -15.18 4.15 -16.67
CA PRO A 144 -16.01 5.14 -17.38
C PRO A 144 -17.52 4.92 -17.28
N ARG A 145 -17.98 3.76 -16.80
CA ARG A 145 -19.38 3.41 -16.56
C ARG A 145 -19.83 3.61 -15.11
N ARG A 146 -18.93 3.59 -14.13
CA ARG A 146 -19.26 3.66 -12.69
C ARG A 146 -18.92 5.02 -12.09
N GLU A 147 -17.71 5.53 -12.31
CA GLU A 147 -17.34 6.86 -11.84
C GLU A 147 -17.90 7.97 -12.75
N ARG A 148 -18.56 8.96 -12.14
CA ARG A 148 -18.95 10.18 -12.84
C ARG A 148 -17.71 11.01 -13.18
N ARG A 149 -17.67 11.55 -14.40
CA ARG A 149 -16.64 12.50 -14.82
C ARG A 149 -16.85 13.82 -14.09
N VAL A 150 -15.77 14.38 -13.56
CA VAL A 150 -15.74 15.71 -12.93
C VAL A 150 -15.74 16.79 -14.00
N TYR A 151 -15.01 16.57 -15.11
CA TYR A 151 -14.86 17.53 -16.19
C TYR A 151 -15.39 16.99 -17.52
N PRO A 152 -16.14 17.80 -18.31
CA PRO A 152 -16.58 17.42 -19.65
C PRO A 152 -15.40 17.12 -20.60
N PRO A 153 -15.64 16.41 -21.73
CA PRO A 153 -14.58 16.05 -22.66
C PRO A 153 -13.77 17.27 -23.12
N ARG A 154 -12.44 17.16 -23.13
CA ARG A 154 -11.47 18.23 -23.44
C ARG A 154 -11.50 19.46 -22.52
N GLN A 155 -12.28 19.44 -21.43
CA GLN A 155 -12.38 20.55 -20.45
C GLN A 155 -11.76 20.21 -19.08
N ALA A 156 -10.92 19.17 -19.00
CA ALA A 156 -10.12 18.93 -17.80
C ALA A 156 -9.03 20.01 -17.65
N PRO A 157 -8.74 20.51 -16.44
CA PRO A 157 -7.63 21.42 -16.20
C PRO A 157 -6.27 20.79 -16.59
N PRO A 158 -5.22 21.61 -16.80
CA PRO A 158 -3.86 21.11 -16.92
C PRO A 158 -3.47 20.15 -15.78
N ASN A 159 -2.61 19.19 -16.07
CA ASN A 159 -2.14 18.14 -15.14
C ASN A 159 -3.25 17.27 -14.51
N THR A 160 -4.47 17.35 -15.03
CA THR A 160 -5.67 16.71 -14.46
C THR A 160 -6.43 15.91 -15.53
N LEU A 161 -7.11 14.85 -15.10
CA LEU A 161 -7.91 13.95 -15.92
C LEU A 161 -9.41 14.29 -15.82
N ASN A 162 -10.21 13.84 -16.78
CA ASN A 162 -11.67 14.08 -16.78
C ASN A 162 -12.40 13.49 -15.56
N CYS A 163 -11.78 12.51 -14.89
CA CYS A 163 -12.27 11.94 -13.65
C CYS A 163 -11.82 12.69 -12.37
N GLY A 164 -11.14 13.83 -12.50
CA GLY A 164 -10.70 14.64 -11.35
C GLY A 164 -9.32 14.30 -10.79
N CYS A 165 -8.75 13.14 -11.13
CA CYS A 165 -7.39 12.77 -10.69
C CYS A 165 -6.30 13.62 -11.35
N THR A 166 -5.23 13.91 -10.62
CA THR A 166 -4.00 14.46 -11.21
C THR A 166 -3.23 13.36 -11.96
N TYR A 167 -2.27 13.74 -12.81
CA TYR A 167 -1.38 12.79 -13.47
C TYR A 167 -0.54 12.00 -12.45
N GLU A 168 0.05 12.66 -11.45
CA GLU A 168 0.80 12.00 -10.36
C GLU A 168 -0.04 10.93 -9.67
N GLN A 169 -1.27 11.29 -9.27
CA GLN A 169 -2.21 10.35 -8.68
C GLN A 169 -2.48 9.15 -9.59
N ALA A 170 -2.65 9.37 -10.90
CA ALA A 170 -2.98 8.32 -11.86
C ALA A 170 -1.80 7.37 -12.14
N LEU A 171 -0.57 7.90 -12.14
CA LEU A 171 0.65 7.12 -12.27
C LEU A 171 0.95 6.34 -10.99
N PHE A 172 0.82 6.97 -9.82
CA PHE A 172 0.99 6.32 -8.52
C PHE A 172 0.14 5.06 -8.39
N GLU A 173 -1.17 5.15 -8.66
CA GLU A 173 -2.02 3.96 -8.65
C GLU A 173 -1.62 2.94 -9.72
N GLU A 174 -1.21 3.36 -10.92
CA GLU A 174 -0.78 2.40 -11.95
C GLU A 174 0.45 1.62 -11.49
N SER A 175 1.42 2.31 -10.87
CA SER A 175 2.57 1.65 -10.22
C SER A 175 2.11 0.66 -9.14
N LEU A 176 1.14 1.03 -8.28
CA LEU A 176 0.58 0.10 -7.29
C LEU A 176 -0.13 -1.11 -7.92
N SER A 177 -0.78 -0.99 -9.09
CA SER A 177 -1.32 -2.18 -9.80
C SER A 177 -0.25 -3.10 -10.36
N ARG A 178 0.89 -2.57 -10.81
CA ARG A 178 2.03 -3.41 -11.25
C ARG A 178 2.55 -4.22 -10.06
N HIS A 179 2.75 -3.55 -8.93
CA HIS A 179 3.25 -4.13 -7.67
C HIS A 179 2.17 -4.82 -6.80
N LYS A 180 0.95 -5.02 -7.31
CA LYS A 180 -0.13 -5.85 -6.74
C LYS A 180 -0.75 -5.38 -5.39
N VAL A 181 -1.07 -4.08 -5.22
CA VAL A 181 -1.56 -3.47 -3.94
C VAL A 181 -2.98 -2.81 -4.04
N GLY A 182 -3.97 -3.13 -3.14
CA GLY A 182 -5.34 -2.49 -3.14
C GLY A 182 -6.65 -3.11 -2.48
N SER A 183 -7.59 -3.72 -3.25
CA SER A 183 -9.06 -3.94 -3.01
C SER A 183 -9.55 -5.26 -2.36
N TYR A 184 -10.88 -5.42 -2.41
CA TYR A 184 -11.74 -6.31 -1.65
C TYR A 184 -12.94 -6.86 -2.49
N LEU A 185 -12.72 -7.58 -3.60
CA LEU A 185 -13.79 -8.30 -4.32
C LEU A 185 -13.32 -9.67 -4.85
N PRO A 186 -14.15 -10.73 -4.77
CA PRO A 186 -13.77 -12.09 -5.17
C PRO A 186 -13.81 -12.28 -6.69
N GLY A 187 -12.85 -13.05 -7.23
CA GLY A 187 -12.77 -13.42 -8.65
C GLY A 187 -11.90 -12.52 -9.53
N SER A 188 -11.51 -11.33 -9.04
CA SER A 188 -10.40 -10.56 -9.63
C SER A 188 -9.16 -10.67 -8.73
N GLU A 189 -8.15 -11.39 -9.20
CA GLU A 189 -6.89 -11.66 -8.47
C GLU A 189 -6.07 -10.38 -8.14
N PHE A 190 -6.46 -9.23 -8.70
CA PHE A 190 -5.81 -7.94 -8.48
C PHE A 190 -6.77 -6.90 -7.94
N VAL A 191 -6.16 -6.01 -7.17
CA VAL A 191 -6.76 -5.55 -5.94
C VAL A 191 -6.60 -4.02 -6.03
N ARG A 192 -7.73 -3.28 -6.17
CA ARG A 192 -7.90 -1.79 -6.25
C ARG A 192 -7.96 -1.02 -4.91
N MET A 193 -6.97 -0.17 -4.64
CA MET A 193 -6.93 0.61 -3.39
C MET A 193 -8.17 1.50 -3.20
N ASP A 194 -8.60 1.69 -1.94
CA ASP A 194 -9.65 2.66 -1.59
C ASP A 194 -9.26 4.08 -2.08
N PRO A 195 -10.08 4.74 -2.92
CA PRO A 195 -9.84 6.12 -3.35
C PRO A 195 -9.63 7.12 -2.20
N ALA A 196 -10.22 6.86 -1.02
CA ALA A 196 -10.02 7.69 0.16
C ALA A 196 -8.62 7.55 0.77
N LEU A 197 -7.98 6.37 0.67
CA LEU A 197 -6.63 6.10 1.17
C LEU A 197 -5.53 6.49 0.18
N ARG A 198 -5.83 6.43 -1.12
CA ARG A 198 -4.91 6.79 -2.22
C ARG A 198 -4.20 8.12 -2.01
N ASN A 199 -4.98 9.19 -1.80
CA ASN A 199 -4.46 10.55 -1.75
C ASN A 199 -3.66 10.84 -0.46
N PRO A 200 -4.12 10.43 0.74
CA PRO A 200 -3.28 10.44 1.94
C PRO A 200 -1.99 9.64 1.80
N LEU A 201 -2.03 8.44 1.19
CA LEU A 201 -0.84 7.60 1.02
C LEU A 201 0.18 8.26 0.08
N LEU A 202 -0.25 8.77 -1.08
CA LEU A 202 0.65 9.47 -2.00
C LEU A 202 1.29 10.70 -1.33
N ARG A 203 0.51 11.52 -0.63
CA ARG A 203 1.02 12.69 0.10
C ARG A 203 2.02 12.28 1.19
N LEU A 204 1.70 11.26 1.99
CA LEU A 204 2.61 10.75 3.02
C LEU A 204 3.94 10.28 2.40
N LEU A 205 3.89 9.57 1.27
CA LEU A 205 5.09 9.12 0.57
C LEU A 205 5.90 10.29 -0.01
N GLN A 206 5.25 11.30 -0.60
CA GLN A 206 5.88 12.53 -1.09
C GLN A 206 6.51 13.34 0.06
N GLU A 207 5.80 13.53 1.17
CA GLU A 207 6.22 14.36 2.31
C GLU A 207 7.29 13.71 3.19
N ARG A 208 7.19 12.39 3.47
CA ARG A 208 8.10 11.67 4.37
C ARG A 208 9.31 11.07 3.67
N TYR A 209 9.14 10.64 2.41
CA TYR A 209 10.14 9.85 1.68
C TYR A 209 10.55 10.49 0.35
N GLY A 210 9.97 11.63 -0.03
CA GLY A 210 10.32 12.34 -1.26
C GLY A 210 9.82 11.66 -2.54
N TYR A 211 8.84 10.75 -2.43
CA TYR A 211 8.41 9.83 -3.50
C TYR A 211 8.13 10.49 -4.85
N ARG A 212 8.63 9.85 -5.91
CA ARG A 212 8.46 10.21 -7.32
C ARG A 212 7.96 9.02 -8.14
N ASP A 213 7.41 9.34 -9.30
CA ASP A 213 7.01 8.33 -10.28
C ASP A 213 8.25 7.57 -10.80
N GLY A 214 8.25 6.25 -10.62
CA GLY A 214 9.38 5.37 -10.93
C GLY A 214 10.17 4.86 -9.72
N ASP A 215 9.92 5.36 -8.51
CA ASP A 215 10.68 4.94 -7.32
C ASP A 215 10.44 3.48 -6.90
N PHE A 216 9.33 2.85 -7.30
CA PHE A 216 9.12 1.41 -7.06
C PHE A 216 9.87 0.56 -8.09
N GLU A 217 10.14 1.14 -9.25
CA GLU A 217 10.80 0.52 -10.40
C GLU A 217 12.32 0.81 -10.44
N ARG A 218 12.88 1.38 -9.37
CA ARG A 218 14.32 1.64 -9.19
C ARG A 218 14.90 0.86 -8.02
N ASP A 219 16.15 0.42 -8.20
CA ASP A 219 16.94 -0.14 -7.11
C ASP A 219 17.39 0.98 -6.16
N PRO A 220 17.05 0.92 -4.86
CA PRO A 220 17.41 1.96 -3.89
C PRO A 220 18.92 2.10 -3.63
N PHE A 221 19.74 1.11 -4.01
CA PHE A 221 21.20 1.15 -3.80
C PHE A 221 21.97 1.65 -5.02
N THR A 222 21.59 1.24 -6.22
CA THR A 222 22.27 1.66 -7.47
C THR A 222 21.61 2.86 -8.14
N GLY A 223 20.32 3.12 -7.88
CA GLY A 223 19.52 4.13 -8.56
C GLY A 223 19.08 3.73 -9.97
N GLU A 224 19.49 2.55 -10.45
CA GLU A 224 19.16 2.02 -11.78
C GLU A 224 17.74 1.47 -11.86
N TRP A 225 17.21 1.39 -13.09
CA TRP A 225 15.89 0.84 -13.36
C TRP A 225 15.90 -0.69 -13.24
N ILE A 226 15.02 -1.24 -12.41
CA ILE A 226 14.90 -2.69 -12.20
C ILE A 226 14.30 -3.33 -13.46
N PRO A 227 14.92 -4.37 -14.05
CA PRO A 227 14.34 -5.06 -15.21
C PRO A 227 13.21 -6.01 -14.78
N GLU A 228 11.95 -5.52 -14.77
CA GLU A 228 10.80 -6.38 -14.50
C GLU A 228 10.46 -7.25 -15.73
N ASN A 229 10.27 -8.56 -15.54
CA ASN A 229 9.86 -9.51 -16.57
C ASN A 229 10.75 -9.55 -17.84
N GLY A 230 12.03 -9.18 -17.72
CA GLY A 230 12.98 -9.17 -18.86
C GLY A 230 12.86 -7.95 -19.77
N HIS A 231 12.17 -6.90 -19.33
CA HIS A 231 12.12 -5.61 -20.01
C HIS A 231 12.69 -4.51 -19.09
N GLU A 232 13.45 -3.59 -19.68
CA GLU A 232 13.97 -2.42 -18.97
C GLU A 232 12.81 -1.51 -18.56
N GLU A 233 12.65 -1.21 -17.27
CA GLU A 233 11.63 -0.26 -16.78
C GLU A 233 11.93 1.21 -17.14
N GLY A 234 13.08 1.46 -17.80
CA GLY A 234 13.60 2.79 -18.06
C GLY A 234 12.82 3.63 -19.10
N PRO A 235 13.26 4.87 -19.34
CA PRO A 235 12.53 5.84 -20.16
C PRO A 235 12.32 5.33 -21.59
N GLU A 236 13.33 4.70 -22.18
CA GLU A 236 13.29 4.20 -23.57
C GLU A 236 12.20 3.16 -23.81
N TYR A 237 11.93 2.28 -22.84
CA TYR A 237 10.84 1.31 -22.93
C TYR A 237 9.48 2.02 -22.94
N TRP A 238 9.26 2.94 -22.01
CA TRP A 238 8.01 3.70 -21.91
C TRP A 238 7.81 4.64 -23.10
N GLU A 239 8.89 5.23 -23.65
CA GLU A 239 8.83 6.03 -24.87
C GLU A 239 8.46 5.19 -26.10
N ARG A 240 9.13 4.04 -26.31
CA ARG A 240 8.76 3.06 -27.35
C ARG A 240 7.29 2.65 -27.23
N LEU A 241 6.81 2.38 -26.01
CA LEU A 241 5.42 2.02 -25.77
C LEU A 241 4.46 3.19 -26.10
N SER A 242 4.84 4.43 -25.75
CA SER A 242 4.05 5.64 -26.06
C SER A 242 3.93 5.92 -27.56
N VAL A 243 4.97 5.60 -28.34
CA VAL A 243 4.97 5.73 -29.81
C VAL A 243 4.20 4.60 -30.48
N SER A 244 4.28 3.37 -29.94
CA SER A 244 3.59 2.21 -30.52
C SER A 244 2.06 2.29 -30.45
N GLY A 245 1.51 3.13 -29.58
CA GLY A 245 0.07 3.22 -29.31
C GLY A 245 -0.54 1.97 -28.67
N VAL A 246 0.29 0.96 -28.35
CA VAL A 246 -0.13 -0.26 -27.65
C VAL A 246 -0.45 0.10 -26.21
N ASN A 247 -1.73 0.14 -25.87
CA ASN A 247 -2.15 0.32 -24.50
C ASN A 247 -2.03 -1.03 -23.75
N PRO A 248 -1.11 -1.18 -22.78
CA PRO A 248 -0.88 -2.46 -22.10
C PRO A 248 -2.12 -2.95 -21.33
N ARG A 249 -3.07 -2.05 -21.02
CA ARG A 249 -4.37 -2.40 -20.42
C ARG A 249 -5.23 -3.31 -21.32
N ARG A 250 -5.05 -3.27 -22.66
CA ARG A 250 -5.86 -4.10 -23.59
C ARG A 250 -5.40 -5.56 -23.62
N ALA A 251 -4.10 -5.82 -23.63
CA ALA A 251 -3.55 -7.18 -23.72
C ALA A 251 -4.00 -8.05 -22.53
N ARG A 252 -4.02 -7.48 -21.31
CA ARG A 252 -4.42 -8.18 -20.08
C ARG A 252 -5.88 -8.65 -20.07
N GLY A 253 -6.77 -7.97 -20.82
CA GLY A 253 -8.17 -8.36 -20.95
C GLY A 253 -8.41 -9.52 -21.93
N GLU A 254 -7.56 -9.68 -22.95
CA GLU A 254 -7.70 -10.78 -23.92
C GLU A 254 -7.07 -12.09 -23.45
N GLN A 255 -5.97 -12.03 -22.67
CA GLN A 255 -5.29 -13.24 -22.19
C GLN A 255 -6.20 -14.11 -21.30
N HIS A 256 -7.11 -13.51 -20.53
CA HIS A 256 -8.08 -14.25 -19.71
C HIS A 256 -9.17 -14.98 -20.52
N ASN A 257 -9.42 -14.60 -21.78
CA ASN A 257 -10.43 -15.22 -22.63
C ASN A 257 -9.87 -16.28 -23.59
N LYS A 258 -8.55 -16.52 -23.59
CA LYS A 258 -7.88 -17.46 -24.52
C LYS A 258 -7.39 -18.76 -23.85
N THR A 259 -7.58 -18.91 -22.54
CA THR A 259 -7.23 -20.13 -21.77
C THR A 259 -8.43 -21.08 -21.57
N LEU A 260 -9.47 -20.95 -22.39
CA LEU A 260 -10.68 -21.79 -22.39
C LEU A 260 -11.08 -22.16 -23.83
N VAL A 261 -10.19 -22.87 -24.52
CA VAL A 261 -10.46 -23.69 -25.73
C VAL A 261 -9.61 -24.95 -25.65
#